data_AF-A0AAV3M898-F1
#
_entry.id   AF-A0AAV3M898-F1
#
_cell.length_a   1.000
_cell.length_b   1.000
_cell.length_c   1.000
_cell.angle_alpha   90.00
_cell.angle_beta   90.00
_cell.angle_gamma   90.00
#
_symmetry.space_group_name_H-M   'P 1'
#
loop_
_entity.id
_entity.type
_entity.pdbx_description
1 polymer ?
#
loop_
_entity_poly.entity_id
_entity_poly.type
_entity_poly.pdbx_seq_one_letter_code
_entity_poly.pdbx_strand_id
1 'polypeptide(L)'
;MILLGRHMRAYDILSLLRDKDVSFRTIQHGLTHNGLASAKGWEAALDYYNEIYDSDSDEIVKKLYLSQLYYGKRTVYFRRLSDVNDKNVKNTVDVINRIFTTTKHKDIKTYKNSYPYILDNKSLFNLKLNNPCPVHIDDNANEIRVVMTYPRAYKQRDTFDINDIDFDGNQPKQLDGYEEIIGIKSGRAQSFDSILFNKLSGVLQIQIDHSRNIINEEIDNANLRYWNMISNEFNTWLKIQSPFEKINLFDKINELYVGSDGLINTLSHSTGTGSVKKERMRRRDEDLRKEKFHQVGLQAINGDTNNYNITKQWDGDCGTALKLTIDAGVAAISQSNPTVNCAIIEGCITESDFNFLVSKVI
;
A
#
# COMPACT_ATOMS: atom_id res chain seq x y z
N MET A 1 -22.76 9.54 -1.88
CA MET A 1 -23.89 8.72 -2.38
C MET A 1 -23.67 7.29 -1.91
N ILE A 2 -24.49 6.79 -0.99
CA ILE A 2 -24.31 5.46 -0.37
C ILE A 2 -24.61 4.40 -1.43
N LEU A 3 -23.59 3.67 -1.87
CA LEU A 3 -23.76 2.46 -2.68
C LEU A 3 -24.56 1.46 -1.85
N LEU A 4 -25.81 1.22 -2.25
CA LEU A 4 -26.66 0.12 -1.76
C LEU A 4 -26.06 -1.21 -2.24
N GLY A 5 -24.95 -1.60 -1.62
CA GLY A 5 -24.40 -2.94 -1.72
C GLY A 5 -25.28 -3.92 -0.97
N ARG A 6 -25.26 -5.19 -1.41
CA ARG A 6 -25.83 -6.33 -0.68
C ARG A 6 -25.38 -6.26 0.79
N HIS A 7 -26.33 -6.37 1.73
CA HIS A 7 -25.99 -6.47 3.15
C HIS A 7 -25.11 -7.71 3.36
N MET A 8 -23.89 -7.50 3.86
CA MET A 8 -22.92 -8.55 4.17
C MET A 8 -22.70 -8.59 5.67
N ARG A 9 -22.61 -9.79 6.24
CA ARG A 9 -22.32 -9.94 7.67
C ARG A 9 -20.87 -9.57 7.97
N ALA A 10 -20.61 -9.16 9.20
CA ALA A 10 -19.28 -8.89 9.72
C ALA A 10 -18.31 -10.04 9.46
N TYR A 11 -18.76 -11.28 9.66
CA TYR A 11 -18.00 -12.50 9.31
C TYR A 11 -17.52 -12.50 7.85
N ASP A 12 -18.43 -12.23 6.91
CA ASP A 12 -18.12 -12.28 5.49
C ASP A 12 -17.13 -11.16 5.14
N ILE A 13 -17.32 -9.96 5.69
CA ILE A 13 -16.46 -8.80 5.45
C ILE A 13 -15.06 -9.00 6.05
N LEU A 14 -14.96 -9.56 7.27
CA LEU A 14 -13.68 -9.91 7.89
C LEU A 14 -12.94 -10.98 7.09
N SER A 15 -13.67 -11.94 6.51
CA SER A 15 -13.10 -12.94 5.61
C SER A 15 -12.49 -12.29 4.36
N LEU A 16 -13.15 -11.27 3.79
CA LEU A 16 -12.58 -10.51 2.67
C LEU A 16 -11.32 -9.73 3.07
N LEU A 17 -11.26 -9.16 4.28
CA LEU A 17 -10.06 -8.48 4.79
C LEU A 17 -8.89 -9.45 4.98
N ARG A 18 -9.15 -10.64 5.54
CA ARG A 18 -8.16 -11.72 5.63
C ARG A 18 -7.69 -12.12 4.23
N ASP A 19 -8.61 -12.28 3.28
CA ASP A 19 -8.27 -12.66 1.91
C ASP A 19 -7.48 -11.58 1.16
N LYS A 20 -7.64 -10.30 1.52
CA LYS A 20 -6.82 -9.21 0.99
C LYS A 20 -5.43 -9.15 1.64
N ASP A 21 -5.16 -9.96 2.66
CA ASP A 21 -3.91 -9.99 3.45
C ASP A 21 -3.69 -8.69 4.25
N VAL A 22 -4.78 -8.13 4.78
CA VAL A 22 -4.69 -7.00 5.71
C VAL A 22 -4.11 -7.47 7.04
N SER A 23 -3.25 -6.66 7.66
CA SER A 23 -2.72 -6.98 8.98
C SER A 23 -3.83 -7.12 10.01
N PHE A 24 -3.93 -8.32 10.62
CA PHE A 24 -4.91 -8.55 11.69
C PHE A 24 -4.77 -7.53 12.82
N ARG A 25 -3.55 -7.08 13.13
CA ARG A 25 -3.32 -6.07 14.17
C ARG A 25 -4.02 -4.75 13.85
N THR A 26 -3.97 -4.29 12.60
CA THR A 26 -4.72 -3.11 12.15
C THR A 26 -6.22 -3.31 12.37
N ILE A 27 -6.75 -4.47 12.00
CA ILE A 27 -8.17 -4.79 12.17
C ILE A 27 -8.56 -4.87 13.64
N GLN A 28 -7.73 -5.50 14.48
CA GLN A 28 -7.93 -5.57 15.93
C GLN A 28 -8.03 -4.18 16.56
N HIS A 29 -7.14 -3.25 16.19
CA HIS A 29 -7.20 -1.87 16.67
C HIS A 29 -8.48 -1.17 16.19
N GLY A 30 -8.85 -1.37 14.92
CA GLY A 30 -10.08 -0.81 14.35
C GLY A 30 -11.35 -1.32 15.05
N LEU A 31 -11.45 -2.63 15.30
CA LEU A 31 -12.57 -3.23 16.04
C LEU A 31 -12.65 -2.67 17.46
N THR A 32 -11.55 -2.73 18.21
CA THR A 32 -11.48 -2.28 19.61
C THR A 32 -11.81 -0.79 19.75
N HIS A 33 -11.29 0.04 18.84
CA HIS A 33 -11.56 1.49 18.84
C HIS A 33 -13.05 1.80 18.61
N ASN A 34 -13.76 0.96 17.85
CA ASN A 34 -15.19 1.12 17.60
C ASN A 34 -16.06 0.36 18.62
N GLY A 35 -15.50 -0.08 19.75
CA GLY A 35 -16.24 -0.79 20.81
C GLY A 35 -16.65 -2.22 20.45
N LEU A 36 -16.13 -2.77 19.36
CA LEU A 36 -16.39 -4.15 18.96
C LEU A 36 -15.41 -5.12 19.60
N ALA A 37 -15.87 -6.36 19.81
CA ALA A 37 -15.00 -7.41 20.30
C ALA A 37 -13.92 -7.77 19.27
N SER A 38 -12.71 -8.01 19.76
CA SER A 38 -11.57 -8.46 18.96
C SER A 38 -10.99 -9.75 19.54
N ALA A 39 -10.19 -10.46 18.76
CA ALA A 39 -9.53 -11.69 19.17
C ALA A 39 -7.99 -11.60 19.05
N LYS A 40 -7.31 -12.72 19.34
CA LYS A 40 -5.85 -12.90 19.15
C LYS A 40 -5.50 -13.58 17.81
N GLY A 41 -6.20 -13.23 16.75
CA GLY A 41 -5.95 -13.76 15.41
C GLY A 41 -7.21 -13.75 14.56
N TRP A 42 -7.02 -14.01 13.25
CA TRP A 42 -8.11 -14.07 12.29
C TRP A 42 -9.16 -15.12 12.65
N GLU A 43 -8.74 -16.35 12.97
CA GLU A 43 -9.71 -17.44 13.12
C GLU A 43 -10.58 -17.27 14.35
N ALA A 44 -9.99 -16.89 15.49
CA ALA A 44 -10.77 -16.60 16.69
C ALA A 44 -11.72 -15.39 16.52
N ALA A 45 -11.36 -14.41 15.68
CA ALA A 45 -12.27 -13.32 15.36
C ALA A 45 -13.42 -13.80 14.44
N LEU A 46 -13.10 -14.60 13.42
CA LEU A 46 -14.10 -15.14 12.50
C LEU A 46 -15.08 -16.09 13.21
N ASP A 47 -14.61 -16.95 14.10
CA ASP A 47 -15.47 -17.82 14.90
C ASP A 47 -16.49 -17.01 15.71
N TYR A 48 -16.02 -15.95 16.39
CA TYR A 48 -16.89 -15.04 17.15
C TYR A 48 -17.95 -14.36 16.28
N TYR A 49 -17.56 -13.79 15.14
CA TYR A 49 -18.49 -13.08 14.24
C TYR A 49 -19.36 -14.02 13.39
N ASN A 50 -19.05 -15.31 13.33
CA ASN A 50 -19.91 -16.30 12.68
C ASN A 50 -21.18 -16.57 13.51
N GLU A 51 -21.06 -16.50 14.85
CA GLU A 51 -22.13 -16.75 15.80
C GLU A 51 -23.00 -15.51 16.08
N ILE A 52 -22.51 -14.32 15.76
CA ILE A 52 -23.20 -13.05 16.04
C ILE A 52 -23.94 -12.54 14.82
N TYR A 53 -25.17 -12.07 15.08
CA TYR A 53 -26.04 -11.46 14.10
C TYR A 53 -26.44 -10.07 14.62
N ASP A 54 -25.60 -9.08 14.34
CA ASP A 54 -25.78 -7.70 14.80
C ASP A 54 -25.50 -6.72 13.65
N SER A 55 -26.52 -5.96 13.26
CA SER A 55 -26.42 -5.02 12.14
C SER A 55 -25.47 -3.85 12.42
N ASP A 56 -25.32 -3.46 13.69
CA ASP A 56 -24.42 -2.37 14.06
C ASP A 56 -22.96 -2.79 13.89
N SER A 57 -22.63 -4.02 14.33
CA SER A 57 -21.35 -4.66 14.04
C SER A 57 -21.08 -4.77 12.54
N ASP A 58 -22.06 -5.20 11.74
CA ASP A 58 -21.93 -5.34 10.29
C ASP A 58 -21.55 -4.00 9.62
N GLU A 59 -22.22 -2.91 9.98
CA GLU A 59 -21.94 -1.58 9.42
C GLU A 59 -20.59 -1.01 9.89
N ILE A 60 -20.17 -1.25 11.15
CA ILE A 60 -18.83 -0.85 11.62
C ILE A 60 -17.74 -1.61 10.88
N VAL A 61 -17.87 -2.93 10.74
CA VAL A 61 -16.89 -3.77 10.03
C VAL A 61 -16.84 -3.39 8.54
N LYS A 62 -17.97 -3.04 7.93
CA LYS A 62 -18.03 -2.49 6.57
C LYS A 62 -17.27 -1.17 6.46
N LYS A 63 -17.40 -0.25 7.42
CA LYS A 63 -16.60 1.00 7.45
C LYS A 63 -15.11 0.71 7.56
N LEU A 64 -14.71 -0.26 8.39
CA LEU A 64 -13.32 -0.71 8.47
C LEU A 64 -12.84 -1.31 7.14
N TYR A 65 -13.67 -2.11 6.46
CA TYR A 65 -13.34 -2.63 5.13
C TYR A 65 -13.13 -1.52 4.11
N LEU A 66 -14.04 -0.54 4.05
CA LEU A 66 -13.90 0.62 3.17
C LEU A 66 -12.64 1.43 3.51
N SER A 67 -12.38 1.66 4.80
CA SER A 67 -11.13 2.28 5.27
C SER A 67 -9.91 1.55 4.70
N GLN A 68 -9.83 0.23 4.81
CA GLN A 68 -8.68 -0.52 4.31
C GLN A 68 -8.64 -0.60 2.78
N LEU A 69 -9.79 -0.48 2.11
CA LEU A 69 -9.87 -0.31 0.67
C LEU A 69 -9.20 1.00 0.24
N TYR A 70 -9.42 2.11 0.95
CA TYR A 70 -8.90 3.44 0.55
C TYR A 70 -7.54 3.81 1.17
N TYR A 71 -7.27 3.37 2.39
CA TYR A 71 -6.17 3.85 3.24
C TYR A 71 -5.32 2.71 3.81
N GLY A 72 -5.52 1.46 3.35
CA GLY A 72 -4.64 0.35 3.70
C GLY A 72 -3.20 0.54 3.22
N LYS A 73 -2.37 -0.50 3.33
CA LYS A 73 -0.97 -0.46 2.90
C LYS A 73 -0.86 -0.10 1.42
N ARG A 74 -0.15 0.99 1.11
CA ARG A 74 -0.04 1.55 -0.25
C ARG A 74 1.36 2.02 -0.55
N THR A 75 1.80 1.82 -1.81
CA THR A 75 2.90 2.62 -2.38
C THR A 75 2.30 3.80 -3.10
N VAL A 76 2.70 5.01 -2.72
CA VAL A 76 2.18 6.26 -3.29
C VAL A 76 3.28 6.92 -4.11
N TYR A 77 3.02 7.13 -5.39
CA TYR A 77 3.88 7.90 -6.29
C TYR A 77 3.35 9.32 -6.40
N PHE A 78 4.24 10.30 -6.30
CA PHE A 78 3.87 11.71 -6.25
C PHE A 78 4.35 12.46 -7.49
N ARG A 79 3.46 13.27 -8.05
CA ARG A 79 3.74 14.19 -9.15
C ARG A 79 3.11 15.54 -8.89
N ARG A 80 3.74 16.62 -9.35
CA ARG A 80 3.23 17.99 -9.18
C ARG A 80 3.03 18.63 -10.54
N LEU A 81 1.96 19.42 -10.67
CA LEU A 81 1.82 20.32 -11.81
C LEU A 81 2.98 21.31 -11.83
N SER A 82 3.59 21.50 -13.01
CA SER A 82 4.65 22.51 -13.19
C SER A 82 4.15 23.93 -12.92
N ASP A 83 2.87 24.18 -13.19
CA ASP A 83 2.16 25.41 -12.82
C ASP A 83 0.73 25.11 -12.38
N VAL A 84 0.37 25.55 -11.18
CA VAL A 84 -0.96 25.36 -10.58
C VAL A 84 -1.84 26.54 -10.96
N ASN A 85 -2.51 26.42 -12.10
CA ASN A 85 -3.48 27.40 -12.61
C ASN A 85 -4.80 26.71 -13.01
N ASP A 86 -5.87 27.51 -13.13
CA ASP A 86 -7.22 27.02 -13.43
C ASP A 86 -7.27 26.14 -14.69
N LYS A 87 -6.48 26.47 -15.72
CA LYS A 87 -6.43 25.71 -16.96
C LYS A 87 -5.82 24.32 -16.75
N ASN A 88 -4.68 24.23 -16.06
CA ASN A 88 -4.00 22.95 -15.79
C ASN A 88 -4.79 22.07 -14.81
N VAL A 89 -5.40 22.69 -13.80
CA VAL A 89 -6.31 22.01 -12.86
C VAL A 89 -7.51 21.44 -13.61
N LYS A 90 -8.19 22.27 -14.43
CA LYS A 90 -9.33 21.83 -15.24
C LYS A 90 -8.96 20.70 -16.21
N ASN A 91 -7.87 20.85 -16.96
CA ASN A 91 -7.39 19.83 -17.88
C ASN A 91 -7.13 18.50 -17.16
N THR A 92 -6.56 18.53 -15.97
CA THR A 92 -6.30 17.32 -15.16
C THR A 92 -7.60 16.67 -14.71
N VAL A 93 -8.55 17.45 -14.19
CA VAL A 93 -9.88 16.95 -13.81
C VAL A 93 -10.59 16.32 -15.00
N ASP A 94 -10.56 16.97 -16.17
CA ASP A 94 -11.19 16.44 -17.36
C ASP A 94 -10.52 15.14 -17.86
N VAL A 95 -9.19 15.04 -17.78
CA VAL A 95 -8.46 13.79 -18.08
C VAL A 95 -8.87 12.65 -17.15
N ILE A 96 -8.96 12.91 -15.85
CA ILE A 96 -9.37 11.90 -14.86
C ILE A 96 -10.83 11.46 -15.10
N ASN A 97 -11.72 12.41 -15.35
CA ASN A 97 -13.12 12.13 -15.70
C ASN A 97 -13.23 11.31 -17.00
N ARG A 98 -12.39 11.61 -17.99
CA ARG A 98 -12.34 10.86 -19.24
C ARG A 98 -11.89 9.43 -19.01
N ILE A 99 -10.81 9.20 -18.25
CA ILE A 99 -10.35 7.85 -17.87
C ILE A 99 -11.50 7.03 -17.27
N PHE A 100 -12.29 7.63 -16.37
CA PHE A 100 -13.44 6.98 -15.76
C PHE A 100 -14.57 6.66 -16.75
N THR A 101 -14.89 7.59 -17.66
CA THR A 101 -16.08 7.53 -18.52
C THR A 101 -15.87 6.79 -19.84
N THR A 102 -14.66 6.81 -20.40
CA THR A 102 -14.39 6.26 -21.75
C THR A 102 -13.82 4.85 -21.73
N THR A 103 -13.70 4.22 -20.56
CA THR A 103 -13.21 2.84 -20.47
C THR A 103 -14.11 1.88 -21.26
N LYS A 104 -13.49 0.97 -22.02
CA LYS A 104 -14.18 -0.07 -22.81
C LYS A 104 -13.84 -1.48 -22.33
N HIS A 105 -13.41 -1.63 -21.08
CA HIS A 105 -13.02 -2.94 -20.56
C HIS A 105 -14.22 -3.87 -20.45
N LYS A 106 -14.12 -5.07 -21.04
CA LYS A 106 -15.15 -6.11 -20.97
C LYS A 106 -15.53 -6.50 -19.53
N ASP A 107 -14.58 -6.37 -18.60
CA ASP A 107 -14.73 -6.78 -17.20
C ASP A 107 -15.34 -5.67 -16.31
N ILE A 108 -15.56 -4.45 -16.85
CA ILE A 108 -16.00 -3.28 -16.09
C ILE A 108 -17.33 -3.50 -15.35
N LYS A 109 -18.27 -4.19 -15.99
CA LYS A 109 -19.60 -4.47 -15.42
C LYS A 109 -19.48 -5.39 -14.22
N THR A 110 -18.65 -6.42 -14.31
CA THR A 110 -18.38 -7.35 -13.20
C THR A 110 -17.83 -6.61 -11.99
N TYR A 111 -16.82 -5.76 -12.21
CA TYR A 111 -16.22 -5.00 -11.11
C TYR A 111 -17.16 -3.95 -10.51
N LYS A 112 -17.92 -3.21 -11.34
CA LYS A 112 -18.89 -2.23 -10.85
C LYS A 112 -20.01 -2.87 -10.03
N ASN A 113 -20.42 -4.09 -10.38
CA ASN A 113 -21.44 -4.83 -9.64
C ASN A 113 -20.93 -5.39 -8.30
N SER A 114 -19.63 -5.72 -8.20
CA SER A 114 -19.05 -6.27 -6.96
C SER A 114 -18.55 -5.16 -6.02
N TYR A 115 -18.16 -4.01 -6.56
CA TYR A 115 -17.63 -2.90 -5.79
C TYR A 115 -18.60 -2.51 -4.65
N PRO A 116 -18.12 -2.35 -3.40
CA PRO A 116 -16.71 -2.26 -2.98
C PRO A 116 -16.02 -3.60 -2.67
N TYR A 117 -16.71 -4.72 -2.77
CA TYR A 117 -16.21 -6.03 -2.36
C TYR A 117 -15.32 -6.68 -3.43
N ILE A 118 -14.30 -7.42 -2.96
CA ILE A 118 -13.50 -8.28 -3.84
C ILE A 118 -14.34 -9.43 -4.39
N LEU A 119 -14.00 -9.88 -5.58
CA LEU A 119 -14.57 -11.07 -6.20
C LEU A 119 -13.96 -12.32 -5.59
N ASP A 120 -14.73 -13.42 -5.61
CA ASP A 120 -14.21 -14.73 -5.24
C ASP A 120 -13.10 -15.20 -6.19
N ASN A 121 -12.28 -16.15 -5.73
CA ASN A 121 -11.14 -16.65 -6.49
C ASN A 121 -11.54 -17.17 -7.89
N LYS A 122 -12.65 -17.91 -8.00
CA LYS A 122 -13.10 -18.50 -9.27
C LYS A 122 -13.45 -17.40 -10.27
N SER A 123 -14.12 -16.35 -9.82
CA SER A 123 -14.42 -15.16 -10.61
C SER A 123 -13.14 -14.45 -11.06
N LEU A 124 -12.16 -14.25 -10.17
CA LEU A 124 -10.88 -13.59 -10.51
C LEU A 124 -10.05 -14.33 -11.57
N PHE A 125 -10.11 -15.66 -11.61
CA PHE A 125 -9.41 -16.47 -12.62
C PHE A 125 -9.93 -16.27 -14.06
N ASN A 126 -11.18 -15.81 -14.21
CA ASN A 126 -11.78 -15.57 -15.53
C ASN A 126 -11.54 -14.15 -16.08
N LEU A 127 -11.01 -13.24 -15.25
CA LEU A 127 -10.81 -11.84 -15.63
C LEU A 127 -9.42 -11.62 -16.22
N LYS A 128 -9.25 -10.49 -16.93
CA LYS A 128 -7.94 -10.13 -17.49
C LYS A 128 -6.99 -9.63 -16.39
N LEU A 129 -5.80 -10.25 -16.32
CA LEU A 129 -4.71 -9.79 -15.45
C LEU A 129 -4.18 -8.42 -15.86
N ASN A 130 -3.74 -7.63 -14.88
CA ASN A 130 -2.98 -6.39 -15.08
C ASN A 130 -3.68 -5.37 -16.01
N ASN A 131 -5.01 -5.33 -15.96
CA ASN A 131 -5.84 -4.49 -16.82
C ASN A 131 -6.80 -3.63 -15.97
N PRO A 132 -6.34 -2.46 -15.46
CA PRO A 132 -7.08 -1.62 -14.52
C PRO A 132 -8.45 -1.16 -15.03
N CYS A 133 -9.49 -1.28 -14.21
CA CYS A 133 -10.84 -0.86 -14.53
C CYS A 133 -11.36 0.20 -13.53
N PRO A 134 -11.84 1.38 -13.99
CA PRO A 134 -12.36 2.43 -13.11
C PRO A 134 -13.75 2.07 -12.57
N VAL A 135 -13.84 1.81 -11.27
CA VAL A 135 -15.10 1.36 -10.63
C VAL A 135 -15.85 2.44 -9.90
N HIS A 136 -15.12 3.41 -9.36
CA HIS A 136 -15.69 4.48 -8.56
C HIS A 136 -14.92 5.78 -8.79
N ILE A 137 -15.64 6.90 -8.71
CA ILE A 137 -15.09 8.24 -8.76
C ILE A 137 -15.72 9.06 -7.64
N ASP A 138 -14.88 9.78 -6.92
CA ASP A 138 -15.29 10.80 -5.96
C ASP A 138 -14.68 12.14 -6.40
N ASP A 139 -15.50 13.17 -6.47
CA ASP A 139 -15.13 14.49 -6.98
C ASP A 139 -15.76 15.56 -6.09
N ASN A 140 -14.92 16.27 -5.35
CA ASN A 140 -15.33 17.35 -4.44
C ASN A 140 -14.58 18.65 -4.77
N ALA A 141 -14.81 19.73 -4.01
CA ALA A 141 -14.21 21.03 -4.33
C ALA A 141 -12.67 21.02 -4.36
N ASN A 142 -12.04 20.16 -3.56
CA ASN A 142 -10.59 20.17 -3.31
C ASN A 142 -9.85 19.05 -4.01
N GLU A 143 -10.51 17.94 -4.32
CA GLU A 143 -9.87 16.76 -4.89
C GLU A 143 -10.80 15.96 -5.81
N ILE A 144 -10.17 15.16 -6.66
CA ILE A 144 -10.82 14.14 -7.47
C ILE A 144 -10.06 12.83 -7.32
N ARG A 145 -10.79 11.74 -7.06
CA ARG A 145 -10.25 10.39 -6.85
C ARG A 145 -10.96 9.42 -7.79
N VAL A 146 -10.20 8.66 -8.56
CA VAL A 146 -10.71 7.49 -9.30
C VAL A 146 -10.15 6.22 -8.69
N VAL A 147 -11.04 5.31 -8.28
CA VAL A 147 -10.67 3.97 -7.80
C VAL A 147 -10.64 3.00 -8.98
N MET A 148 -9.52 2.30 -9.10
CA MET A 148 -9.25 1.35 -10.16
C MET A 148 -9.13 -0.06 -9.57
N THR A 149 -9.68 -1.07 -10.24
CA THR A 149 -9.59 -2.46 -9.77
C THR A 149 -9.32 -3.45 -10.89
N TYR A 150 -8.58 -4.50 -10.56
CA TYR A 150 -8.19 -5.61 -11.44
C TYR A 150 -7.40 -6.67 -10.63
N PRO A 151 -7.33 -7.92 -11.13
CA PRO A 151 -6.48 -8.94 -10.55
C PRO A 151 -5.01 -8.74 -10.95
N ARG A 152 -4.13 -8.91 -9.97
CA ARG A 152 -2.69 -9.09 -10.15
C ARG A 152 -2.29 -10.51 -9.81
N ALA A 153 -1.25 -10.99 -10.45
CA ALA A 153 -0.63 -12.24 -10.04
C ALA A 153 0.13 -12.03 -8.72
N TYR A 154 0.00 -12.97 -7.79
CA TYR A 154 0.86 -13.05 -6.62
C TYR A 154 1.53 -14.42 -6.55
N LYS A 155 2.66 -14.48 -5.83
CA LYS A 155 3.35 -15.72 -5.51
C LYS A 155 3.44 -15.83 -3.99
N GLN A 156 2.93 -16.95 -3.47
CA GLN A 156 3.09 -17.33 -2.09
C GLN A 156 4.16 -18.43 -2.02
N ARG A 157 5.10 -18.27 -1.10
CA ARG A 157 6.12 -19.28 -0.79
C ARG A 157 5.77 -19.88 0.55
N ASP A 158 5.54 -21.18 0.56
CA ASP A 158 5.29 -21.95 1.77
C ASP A 158 6.49 -22.89 1.95
N THR A 159 7.12 -22.83 3.11
CA THR A 159 8.21 -23.73 3.48
C THR A 159 7.64 -24.83 4.36
N PHE A 160 7.94 -26.07 4.01
CA PHE A 160 7.54 -27.25 4.75
C PHE A 160 8.79 -27.97 5.20
N ASP A 161 8.88 -28.30 6.48
CA ASP A 161 9.89 -29.24 6.97
C ASP A 161 9.57 -30.60 6.34
N ILE A 162 10.59 -31.26 5.77
CA ILE A 162 10.41 -32.59 5.17
C ILE A 162 9.90 -33.59 6.20
N ASN A 163 10.27 -33.44 7.47
CA ASN A 163 9.83 -34.32 8.55
C ASN A 163 8.34 -34.18 8.90
N ASP A 164 7.72 -33.04 8.56
CA ASP A 164 6.30 -32.78 8.80
C ASP A 164 5.40 -33.27 7.67
N ILE A 165 5.99 -33.74 6.56
CA ILE A 165 5.24 -34.24 5.40
C ILE A 165 5.02 -35.75 5.53
N ASP A 166 3.75 -36.15 5.53
CA ASP A 166 3.39 -37.55 5.41
C ASP A 166 3.57 -38.02 3.95
N PHE A 167 4.60 -38.83 3.70
CA PHE A 167 4.89 -39.40 2.39
C PHE A 167 4.24 -40.79 2.17
N ASP A 168 3.18 -41.13 2.91
CA ASP A 168 2.54 -42.45 2.88
C ASP A 168 3.58 -43.59 3.05
N GLY A 169 4.53 -43.37 3.96
CA GLY A 169 5.51 -44.38 4.39
C GLY A 169 6.76 -44.56 3.52
N ASN A 170 6.94 -43.84 2.40
CA ASN A 170 8.18 -43.86 1.63
C ASN A 170 8.58 -42.46 1.14
N GLN A 171 9.46 -41.80 1.88
CA GLN A 171 10.09 -40.57 1.41
C GLN A 171 10.82 -40.85 0.08
N PRO A 172 10.58 -40.03 -0.97
CA PRO A 172 11.33 -40.13 -2.21
C PRO A 172 12.84 -39.96 -1.96
N LYS A 173 13.66 -40.93 -2.37
CA LYS A 173 15.14 -40.88 -2.24
C LYS A 173 15.77 -39.61 -2.84
N GLN A 174 15.09 -38.96 -3.79
CA GLN A 174 15.51 -37.68 -4.36
C GLN A 174 15.52 -36.53 -3.35
N LEU A 175 14.86 -36.70 -2.20
CA LEU A 175 14.82 -35.75 -1.10
C LEU A 175 15.84 -36.09 0.00
N ASP A 176 16.65 -37.14 -0.16
CA ASP A 176 17.70 -37.47 0.80
C ASP A 176 18.72 -36.33 0.91
N GLY A 177 18.96 -35.85 2.13
CA GLY A 177 19.88 -34.74 2.41
C GLY A 177 19.30 -33.33 2.28
N TYR A 178 18.02 -33.21 1.94
CA TYR A 178 17.29 -31.95 2.04
C TYR A 178 16.57 -31.85 3.40
N GLU A 179 16.51 -30.64 3.98
CA GLU A 179 15.81 -30.37 5.25
C GLU A 179 14.41 -29.79 5.02
N GLU A 180 14.21 -29.05 3.93
CA GLU A 180 12.98 -28.30 3.66
C GLU A 180 12.53 -28.43 2.20
N ILE A 181 11.21 -28.39 1.99
CA ILE A 181 10.57 -28.21 0.68
C ILE A 181 9.96 -26.81 0.62
N ILE A 182 10.28 -26.07 -0.44
CA ILE A 182 9.67 -24.76 -0.71
C ILE A 182 8.62 -24.91 -1.81
N GLY A 183 7.36 -24.87 -1.42
CA GLY A 183 6.22 -24.79 -2.34
C GLY A 183 6.00 -23.35 -2.82
N ILE A 184 5.77 -23.16 -4.11
CA ILE A 184 5.38 -21.85 -4.68
C ILE A 184 3.98 -21.94 -5.26
N LYS A 185 3.02 -21.29 -4.61
CA LYS A 185 1.64 -21.17 -5.09
C LYS A 185 1.47 -19.85 -5.82
N SER A 186 1.05 -19.91 -7.08
CA SER A 186 0.65 -18.73 -7.83
C SER A 186 -0.86 -18.52 -7.72
N GLY A 187 -1.29 -17.27 -7.52
CA GLY A 187 -2.71 -16.93 -7.43
C GLY A 187 -3.01 -15.58 -8.04
N ARG A 188 -4.27 -15.16 -7.90
CA ARG A 188 -4.73 -13.83 -8.30
C ARG A 188 -5.30 -13.10 -7.10
N ALA A 189 -4.88 -11.86 -6.92
CA ALA A 189 -5.41 -10.97 -5.89
C ALA A 189 -5.99 -9.73 -6.53
N GLN A 190 -7.20 -9.36 -6.12
CA GLN A 190 -7.82 -8.13 -6.59
C GLN A 190 -7.25 -6.92 -5.84
N SER A 191 -6.81 -5.92 -6.61
CA SER A 191 -6.29 -4.67 -6.09
C SER A 191 -7.32 -3.53 -6.21
N PHE A 192 -7.23 -2.53 -5.34
CA PHE A 192 -7.99 -1.28 -5.41
C PHE A 192 -7.05 -0.08 -5.40
N ASP A 193 -6.43 0.22 -6.53
CA ASP A 193 -5.57 1.38 -6.68
C ASP A 193 -6.39 2.67 -6.76
N SER A 194 -5.73 3.81 -6.62
CA SER A 194 -6.37 5.10 -6.83
C SER A 194 -5.49 6.09 -7.58
N ILE A 195 -6.12 6.88 -8.45
CA ILE A 195 -5.56 8.13 -8.97
C ILE A 195 -6.24 9.24 -8.19
N LEU A 196 -5.48 9.99 -7.40
CA LEU A 196 -5.98 11.11 -6.61
C LEU A 196 -5.29 12.39 -7.08
N PHE A 197 -6.06 13.43 -7.35
CA PHE A 197 -5.53 14.75 -7.69
C PHE A 197 -6.09 15.79 -6.73
N ASN A 198 -5.19 16.48 -6.02
CA ASN A 198 -5.53 17.61 -5.19
C ASN A 198 -5.52 18.88 -6.06
N LYS A 199 -6.69 19.50 -6.20
CA LYS A 199 -6.94 20.66 -7.06
C LYS A 199 -6.29 21.94 -6.54
N LEU A 200 -6.03 22.00 -5.22
CA LEU A 200 -5.43 23.16 -4.56
C LEU A 200 -3.90 23.14 -4.66
N SER A 201 -3.28 22.01 -4.35
CA SER A 201 -1.81 21.88 -4.36
C SER A 201 -1.25 21.46 -5.72
N GLY A 202 -2.10 21.06 -6.66
CA GLY A 202 -1.69 20.53 -7.97
C GLY A 202 -0.93 19.21 -7.87
N VAL A 203 -1.06 18.48 -6.75
CA VAL A 203 -0.39 17.20 -6.54
C VAL A 203 -1.27 16.06 -7.03
N LEU A 204 -0.72 15.26 -7.93
CA LEU A 204 -1.24 13.99 -8.40
C LEU A 204 -0.56 12.84 -7.66
N GLN A 205 -1.36 11.97 -7.07
CA GLN A 205 -0.94 10.74 -6.42
C GLN A 205 -1.44 9.54 -7.20
N ILE A 206 -0.53 8.61 -7.48
CA ILE A 206 -0.87 7.26 -7.94
C ILE A 206 -0.65 6.33 -6.74
N GLN A 207 -1.75 5.86 -6.16
CA GLN A 207 -1.77 5.05 -4.94
C GLN A 207 -1.95 3.58 -5.31
N ILE A 208 -0.87 2.80 -5.26
CA ILE A 208 -0.86 1.37 -5.55
C ILE A 208 -1.18 0.59 -4.28
N ASP A 209 -2.27 -0.16 -4.30
CA ASP A 209 -2.74 -1.01 -3.20
C ASP A 209 -1.89 -2.28 -3.06
N HIS A 210 -1.49 -2.61 -1.83
CA HIS A 210 -0.76 -3.85 -1.52
C HIS A 210 -1.75 -4.96 -1.17
N SER A 211 -2.38 -5.55 -2.19
CA SER A 211 -3.20 -6.76 -2.03
C SER A 211 -2.33 -8.04 -2.11
N ARG A 212 -2.27 -8.89 -1.07
CA ARG A 212 -1.57 -10.21 -1.07
C ARG A 212 -0.17 -10.23 -1.73
N ASN A 213 0.88 -9.92 -0.96
CA ASN A 213 2.30 -10.14 -1.33
C ASN A 213 2.67 -9.84 -2.79
N ILE A 214 2.33 -8.63 -3.26
CA ILE A 214 2.77 -8.16 -4.58
C ILE A 214 4.27 -7.88 -4.53
N ILE A 215 4.98 -8.36 -5.54
CA ILE A 215 6.41 -8.09 -5.71
C ILE A 215 6.64 -6.63 -6.14
N ASN A 216 7.75 -6.01 -5.70
CA ASN A 216 8.05 -4.61 -5.97
C ASN A 216 8.01 -4.26 -7.47
N GLU A 217 8.49 -5.16 -8.34
CA GLU A 217 8.44 -4.96 -9.80
C GLU A 217 7.01 -4.76 -10.33
N GLU A 218 6.02 -5.49 -9.77
CA GLU A 218 4.62 -5.34 -10.19
C GLU A 218 4.03 -4.00 -9.68
N ILE A 219 4.50 -3.48 -8.55
CA ILE A 219 4.12 -2.15 -8.05
C ILE A 219 4.62 -1.06 -9.01
N ASP A 220 5.89 -1.15 -9.45
CA ASP A 220 6.47 -0.21 -10.42
C ASP A 220 5.77 -0.31 -11.78
N ASN A 221 5.49 -1.52 -12.25
CA ASN A 221 4.74 -1.75 -13.47
C ASN A 221 3.30 -1.18 -13.38
N ALA A 222 2.64 -1.30 -12.22
CA ALA A 222 1.33 -0.70 -11.99
C ALA A 222 1.38 0.82 -12.11
N ASN A 223 2.34 1.47 -11.45
CA ASN A 223 2.55 2.91 -11.56
C ASN A 223 2.81 3.35 -13.01
N LEU A 224 3.66 2.62 -13.75
CA LEU A 224 3.92 2.93 -15.15
C LEU A 224 2.65 2.82 -16.01
N ARG A 225 1.81 1.81 -15.79
CA ARG A 225 0.51 1.67 -16.49
C ARG A 225 -0.40 2.86 -16.23
N TYR A 226 -0.55 3.29 -14.97
CA TYR A 226 -1.38 4.46 -14.64
C TYR A 226 -0.82 5.74 -15.21
N TRP A 227 0.48 5.94 -15.10
CA TRP A 227 1.12 7.11 -15.66
C TRP A 227 0.93 7.19 -17.17
N ASN A 228 1.17 6.09 -17.88
CA ASN A 228 0.95 6.02 -19.34
C ASN A 228 -0.50 6.31 -19.70
N MET A 229 -1.47 5.79 -18.94
CA MET A 229 -2.88 6.08 -19.14
C MET A 229 -3.18 7.59 -19.02
N ILE A 230 -2.68 8.23 -17.97
CA ILE A 230 -2.85 9.69 -17.75
C ILE A 230 -2.16 10.49 -18.84
N SER A 231 -0.88 10.23 -19.10
CA SER A 231 -0.11 10.97 -20.10
C SER A 231 -0.65 10.79 -21.51
N ASN A 232 -1.20 9.61 -21.84
CA ASN A 232 -1.83 9.37 -23.13
C ASN A 232 -3.09 10.22 -23.33
N GLU A 233 -3.91 10.41 -22.31
CA GLU A 233 -5.08 11.30 -22.44
C GLU A 233 -4.66 12.77 -22.64
N PHE A 234 -3.63 13.24 -21.93
CA PHE A 234 -3.05 14.58 -22.21
C PHE A 234 -2.56 14.69 -23.66
N ASN A 235 -1.75 13.74 -24.12
CA ASN A 235 -1.13 13.80 -25.45
C ASN A 235 -2.15 13.60 -26.59
N THR A 236 -3.09 12.66 -26.43
CA THR A 236 -3.95 12.23 -27.53
C THR A 236 -5.28 12.98 -27.58
N TRP A 237 -5.87 13.30 -26.42
CA TRP A 237 -7.15 13.99 -26.35
C TRP A 237 -6.96 15.51 -26.25
N LEU A 238 -6.13 15.98 -25.32
CA LEU A 238 -5.86 17.42 -25.14
C LEU A 238 -4.79 17.97 -26.11
N LYS A 239 -4.04 17.11 -26.80
CA LYS A 239 -2.96 17.48 -27.72
C LYS A 239 -1.87 18.34 -27.06
N ILE A 240 -1.59 18.09 -25.79
CA ILE A 240 -0.55 18.76 -25.01
C ILE A 240 0.30 17.72 -24.28
N GLN A 241 1.56 18.08 -23.99
CA GLN A 241 2.39 17.29 -23.10
C GLN A 241 1.82 17.34 -21.67
N SER A 242 1.88 16.22 -20.96
CA SER A 242 1.48 16.17 -19.55
C SER A 242 2.28 17.19 -18.71
N PRO A 243 1.62 18.11 -17.99
CA PRO A 243 2.28 19.19 -17.24
C PRO A 243 2.78 18.75 -15.86
N PHE A 244 3.12 17.46 -15.70
CA PHE A 244 3.43 16.87 -14.40
C PHE A 244 4.89 16.47 -14.28
N GLU A 245 5.52 16.89 -13.20
CA GLU A 245 6.88 16.54 -12.83
C GLU A 245 6.86 15.53 -11.67
N LYS A 246 7.87 14.66 -11.60
CA LYS A 246 8.01 13.73 -10.46
C LYS A 246 8.51 14.51 -9.25
N ILE A 247 7.94 14.25 -8.07
CA ILE A 247 8.50 14.74 -6.82
C ILE A 247 9.62 13.78 -6.40
N ASN A 248 10.85 14.29 -6.22
CA ASN A 248 11.96 13.53 -5.66
C ASN A 248 11.88 13.55 -4.13
N LEU A 249 11.90 12.36 -3.52
CA LEU A 249 11.79 12.15 -2.07
C LEU A 249 13.14 11.76 -1.44
N PHE A 250 14.24 11.76 -2.20
CA PHE A 250 15.54 11.33 -1.68
C PHE A 250 15.98 12.18 -0.48
N ASP A 251 15.90 13.50 -0.60
CA ASP A 251 16.27 14.42 0.49
C ASP A 251 15.35 14.26 1.70
N LYS A 252 14.10 13.80 1.48
CA LYS A 252 13.13 13.55 2.54
C LYS A 252 13.59 12.47 3.51
N ILE A 253 14.46 11.55 3.09
CA ILE A 253 15.05 10.53 3.95
C ILE A 253 15.81 11.17 5.11
N ASN A 254 16.66 12.16 4.82
CA ASN A 254 17.43 12.88 5.83
C ASN A 254 16.55 13.79 6.67
N GLU A 255 15.60 14.50 6.05
CA GLU A 255 14.63 15.33 6.78
C GLU A 255 13.85 14.51 7.83
N LEU A 256 13.39 13.32 7.46
CA LEU A 256 12.67 12.43 8.38
C LEU A 256 13.57 11.93 9.51
N TYR A 257 14.85 11.61 9.23
CA TYR A 257 15.81 11.18 10.22
C TYR A 257 16.08 12.27 11.28
N VAL A 258 16.33 13.51 10.85
CA VAL A 258 16.63 14.63 11.76
C VAL A 258 15.39 15.15 12.49
N GLY A 259 14.19 15.02 11.90
CA GLY A 259 12.96 15.53 12.48
C GLY A 259 12.62 14.87 13.82
N SER A 260 12.41 15.66 14.88
CA SER A 260 12.27 15.16 16.26
C SER A 260 10.98 14.39 16.55
N ASP A 261 9.94 14.60 15.74
CA ASP A 261 8.68 13.88 15.86
C ASP A 261 8.83 12.39 15.51
N GLY A 262 7.92 11.53 15.98
CA GLY A 262 7.94 10.10 15.67
C GLY A 262 9.20 9.34 16.12
N LEU A 263 9.29 8.06 15.73
CA LEU A 263 10.39 7.15 16.05
C LEU A 263 11.00 6.59 14.77
N ILE A 264 12.33 6.52 14.69
CA ILE A 264 13.00 5.83 13.58
C ILE A 264 13.00 4.33 13.88
N ASN A 265 12.26 3.57 13.08
CA ASN A 265 12.20 2.11 13.23
C ASN A 265 13.29 1.40 12.44
N THR A 266 13.54 1.82 11.20
CA THR A 266 14.55 1.23 10.31
C THR A 266 15.31 2.34 9.60
N LEU A 267 16.63 2.17 9.45
CA LEU A 267 17.49 3.05 8.68
C LEU A 267 18.50 2.20 7.90
N SER A 268 18.71 2.52 6.63
CA SER A 268 19.87 2.02 5.89
C SER A 268 20.72 3.18 5.39
N HIS A 269 22.03 3.05 5.59
CA HIS A 269 22.99 4.10 5.26
C HIS A 269 24.35 3.51 4.88
N SER A 270 25.13 4.26 4.11
CA SER A 270 26.54 3.98 3.91
C SER A 270 27.40 4.93 4.75
N THR A 271 28.52 4.44 5.25
CA THR A 271 29.51 5.26 5.97
C THR A 271 30.58 5.77 5.02
N GLY A 272 31.25 6.88 5.34
CA GLY A 272 32.42 7.38 4.59
C GLY A 272 33.56 6.36 4.40
N THR A 273 33.63 5.33 5.26
CA THR A 273 34.58 4.21 5.15
C THR A 273 34.16 3.12 4.15
N GLY A 274 33.06 3.30 3.42
CA GLY A 274 32.58 2.36 2.40
C GLY A 274 31.73 1.19 2.92
N SER A 275 31.43 1.13 4.23
CA SER A 275 30.53 0.11 4.78
C SER A 275 29.06 0.45 4.55
N VAL A 276 28.24 -0.56 4.30
CA VAL A 276 26.77 -0.43 4.18
C VAL A 276 26.13 -1.05 5.41
N LYS A 277 25.27 -0.29 6.09
CA LYS A 277 24.58 -0.71 7.30
C LYS A 277 23.07 -0.68 7.10
N LYS A 278 22.40 -1.68 7.66
CA LYS A 278 20.95 -1.77 7.78
C LYS A 278 20.61 -2.03 9.23
N GLU A 279 19.97 -1.06 9.86
CA GLU A 279 19.65 -1.09 11.29
C GLU A 279 18.14 -1.05 11.47
N ARG A 280 17.64 -1.82 12.44
CA ARG A 280 16.21 -1.90 12.75
C ARG A 280 15.99 -2.12 14.24
N MET A 281 15.11 -1.33 14.83
CA MET A 281 14.62 -1.55 16.18
C MET A 281 13.65 -2.73 16.22
N ARG A 282 13.91 -3.67 17.13
CA ARG A 282 13.04 -4.83 17.35
C ARG A 282 11.73 -4.41 18.00
N ARG A 283 11.80 -3.52 19.00
CA ARG A 283 10.63 -2.98 19.69
C ARG A 283 10.09 -1.75 18.94
N ARG A 284 8.78 -1.51 19.07
CA ARG A 284 8.07 -0.49 18.29
C ARG A 284 8.04 0.88 18.96
N ASP A 285 8.32 0.90 20.25
CA ASP A 285 8.35 2.06 21.16
C ASP A 285 9.78 2.59 21.36
N GLU A 286 10.77 1.99 20.71
CA GLU A 286 12.17 2.42 20.75
C GLU A 286 12.54 3.20 19.48
N ASP A 287 13.35 4.25 19.65
CA ASP A 287 13.87 5.08 18.56
C ASP A 287 15.31 4.69 18.25
N LEU A 288 15.60 4.34 17.00
CA LEU A 288 16.96 3.99 16.56
C LEU A 288 17.97 5.09 16.86
N ARG A 289 17.55 6.36 16.82
CA ARG A 289 18.42 7.51 17.10
C ARG A 289 18.92 7.56 18.54
N LYS A 290 18.22 6.87 19.46
CA LYS A 290 18.55 6.77 20.88
C LYS A 290 19.29 5.47 21.21
N GLU A 291 19.45 4.58 20.24
CA GLU A 291 20.15 3.32 20.42
C GLU A 291 21.66 3.59 20.56
N LYS A 292 22.29 2.97 21.56
CA LYS A 292 23.66 3.30 21.98
C LYS A 292 24.70 2.92 20.92
N PHE A 293 24.53 1.77 20.27
CA PHE A 293 25.44 1.33 19.22
C PHE A 293 25.38 2.28 18.01
N HIS A 294 24.18 2.71 17.61
CA HIS A 294 23.96 3.70 16.55
C HIS A 294 24.63 5.04 16.89
N GLN A 295 24.39 5.59 18.08
CA GLN A 295 24.97 6.87 18.51
C GLN A 295 26.51 6.84 18.55
N VAL A 296 27.07 5.83 19.20
CA VAL A 296 28.54 5.68 19.32
C VAL A 296 29.15 5.42 17.94
N GLY A 297 28.48 4.64 17.10
CA GLY A 297 28.91 4.36 15.73
C GLY A 297 28.95 5.60 14.85
N LEU A 298 27.92 6.46 14.91
CA LEU A 298 27.88 7.73 14.19
C LEU A 298 28.93 8.71 14.70
N GLN A 299 29.12 8.80 16.02
CA GLN A 299 30.16 9.66 16.61
C GLN A 299 31.56 9.25 16.15
N ALA A 300 31.86 7.95 16.06
CA ALA A 300 33.16 7.43 15.63
C ALA A 300 33.51 7.78 14.17
N ILE A 301 32.52 8.10 13.34
CA ILE A 301 32.69 8.49 11.94
C ILE A 301 32.34 9.97 11.69
N ASN A 302 32.27 10.80 12.74
CA ASN A 302 31.89 12.21 12.67
C ASN A 302 30.55 12.47 11.95
N GLY A 303 29.61 11.52 12.02
CA GLY A 303 28.32 11.60 11.32
C GLY A 303 28.39 11.48 9.80
N ASP A 304 29.53 11.06 9.24
CA ASP A 304 29.71 10.92 7.78
C ASP A 304 28.95 9.69 7.24
N THR A 305 27.65 9.89 7.00
CA THR A 305 26.73 8.88 6.50
C THR A 305 25.84 9.40 5.38
N ASN A 306 25.58 8.53 4.39
CA ASN A 306 24.57 8.77 3.36
C ASN A 306 23.39 7.83 3.59
N ASN A 307 22.29 8.36 4.13
CA ASN A 307 21.06 7.62 4.31
C ASN A 307 20.35 7.44 2.97
N TYR A 308 19.89 6.22 2.69
CA TYR A 308 19.20 5.90 1.43
C TYR A 308 17.91 5.10 1.63
N ASN A 309 17.62 4.70 2.87
CA ASN A 309 16.35 4.07 3.24
C ASN A 309 15.98 4.49 4.66
N ILE A 310 14.71 4.84 4.87
CA ILE A 310 14.19 5.11 6.21
C ILE A 310 12.78 4.55 6.36
N THR A 311 12.47 4.03 7.55
CA THR A 311 11.10 3.82 8.02
C THR A 311 10.90 4.56 9.33
N LYS A 312 10.03 5.56 9.30
CA LYS A 312 9.65 6.37 10.46
C LYS A 312 8.22 6.03 10.88
N GLN A 313 7.98 6.01 12.19
CA GLN A 313 6.73 5.60 12.80
C GLN A 313 6.13 6.71 13.69
N TRP A 314 4.81 6.81 13.69
CA TRP A 314 4.02 7.64 14.61
C TRP A 314 2.86 6.82 15.18
N ASP A 315 2.23 7.34 16.22
CA ASP A 315 0.99 6.76 16.76
C ASP A 315 -0.20 7.23 15.92
N GLY A 316 -1.07 6.29 15.56
CA GLY A 316 -2.31 6.57 14.84
C GLY A 316 -3.50 6.76 15.78
N ASP A 317 -4.56 7.36 15.26
CA ASP A 317 -5.74 7.75 16.05
C ASP A 317 -6.40 6.56 16.76
N CYS A 318 -6.32 5.37 16.16
CA CYS A 318 -6.87 4.12 16.69
C CYS A 318 -5.83 3.27 17.47
N GLY A 319 -4.67 3.82 17.80
CA GLY A 319 -3.59 3.11 18.50
C GLY A 319 -2.76 2.18 17.61
N THR A 320 -2.89 2.30 16.29
CA THR A 320 -1.98 1.64 15.34
C THR A 320 -0.65 2.37 15.26
N ALA A 321 0.36 1.66 14.76
CA ALA A 321 1.64 2.26 14.39
C ALA A 321 1.57 2.71 12.93
N LEU A 322 1.44 4.02 12.70
CA LEU A 322 1.52 4.62 11.38
C LEU A 322 2.96 4.61 10.91
N LYS A 323 3.23 4.11 9.71
CA LYS A 323 4.60 4.07 9.20
C LYS A 323 4.70 4.62 7.79
N LEU A 324 5.78 5.36 7.59
CA LEU A 324 6.22 5.89 6.33
C LEU A 324 7.58 5.29 6.00
N THR A 325 7.69 4.61 4.86
CA THR A 325 8.95 4.10 4.33
C THR A 325 9.31 4.79 3.03
N ILE A 326 10.54 5.29 2.92
CA ILE A 326 11.14 5.76 1.67
C ILE A 326 12.39 4.92 1.44
N ASP A 327 12.46 4.24 0.31
CA ASP A 327 13.57 3.35 -0.07
C ASP A 327 14.12 3.75 -1.44
N ALA A 328 15.28 4.39 -1.46
CA ALA A 328 15.99 4.71 -2.69
C ALA A 328 16.90 3.56 -3.18
N GLY A 329 17.13 2.56 -2.33
CA GLY A 329 18.12 1.51 -2.57
C GLY A 329 19.56 2.00 -2.45
N VAL A 330 20.48 1.06 -2.18
CA VAL A 330 21.89 1.38 -1.96
C VAL A 330 22.55 2.01 -3.20
N ALA A 331 22.10 1.66 -4.41
CA ALA A 331 22.65 2.22 -5.65
C ALA A 331 22.38 3.72 -5.81
N ALA A 332 21.44 4.31 -5.06
CA ALA A 332 21.19 5.74 -5.12
C ALA A 332 22.38 6.56 -4.59
N ILE A 333 23.11 6.06 -3.57
CA ILE A 333 24.22 6.81 -2.95
C ILE A 333 25.39 7.07 -3.90
N SER A 334 25.49 6.32 -5.01
CA SER A 334 26.55 6.49 -6.01
C SER A 334 26.13 7.35 -7.20
N GLN A 335 24.86 7.80 -7.24
CA GLN A 335 24.35 8.65 -8.31
C GLN A 335 24.62 10.12 -8.02
N SER A 336 24.90 10.91 -9.06
CA SER A 336 25.08 12.36 -8.93
C SER A 336 23.78 13.11 -8.62
N ASN A 337 22.64 12.53 -9.02
CA ASN A 337 21.30 13.06 -8.73
C ASN A 337 20.38 11.89 -8.33
N PRO A 338 20.49 11.39 -7.09
CA PRO A 338 19.70 10.26 -6.62
C PRO A 338 18.21 10.61 -6.63
N THR A 339 17.39 9.67 -7.11
CA THR A 339 15.94 9.87 -7.18
C THR A 339 15.18 8.71 -6.57
N VAL A 340 14.17 9.05 -5.77
CA VAL A 340 13.11 8.13 -5.32
C VAL A 340 11.80 8.91 -5.38
N ASN A 341 10.78 8.36 -6.01
CA ASN A 341 9.55 9.10 -6.32
C ASN A 341 8.30 8.48 -5.68
N CYS A 342 8.49 7.56 -4.74
CA CYS A 342 7.41 6.95 -4.00
C CYS A 342 7.74 6.75 -2.53
N ALA A 343 6.67 6.64 -1.73
CA ALA A 343 6.74 6.24 -0.34
C ALA A 343 5.73 5.11 -0.09
N ILE A 344 6.05 4.22 0.85
CA ILE A 344 5.12 3.21 1.35
C ILE A 344 4.46 3.76 2.61
N ILE A 345 3.15 3.78 2.61
CA ILE A 345 2.30 4.21 3.72
C ILE A 345 1.59 2.97 4.28
N GLU A 346 1.71 2.72 5.58
CA GLU A 346 1.05 1.59 6.24
C GLU A 346 0.54 1.92 7.66
N GLY A 347 -0.39 1.10 8.15
CA GLY A 347 -0.92 1.20 9.51
C GLY A 347 -2.11 2.14 9.70
N CYS A 348 -2.59 2.79 8.63
CA CYS A 348 -3.72 3.72 8.72
C CYS A 348 -5.07 2.99 8.87
N ILE A 349 -5.93 3.50 9.74
CA ILE A 349 -7.33 3.10 9.87
C ILE A 349 -8.25 4.25 9.46
N THR A 350 -7.84 5.49 9.67
CA THR A 350 -8.64 6.65 9.28
C THR A 350 -8.06 7.34 8.06
N GLU A 351 -8.88 8.19 7.42
CA GLU A 351 -8.39 9.13 6.41
C GLU A 351 -7.38 10.13 7.02
N SER A 352 -7.60 10.54 8.27
CA SER A 352 -6.70 11.42 9.02
C SER A 352 -5.30 10.81 9.15
N ASP A 353 -5.20 9.53 9.52
CA ASP A 353 -3.93 8.80 9.60
C ASP A 353 -3.17 8.85 8.26
N PHE A 354 -3.89 8.58 7.16
CA PHE A 354 -3.29 8.53 5.82
C PHE A 354 -2.83 9.92 5.37
N ASN A 355 -3.69 10.93 5.53
CA ASN A 355 -3.37 12.32 5.18
C ASN A 355 -2.24 12.87 6.04
N PHE A 356 -2.18 12.49 7.32
CA PHE A 356 -1.05 12.81 8.18
C PHE A 356 0.25 12.25 7.61
N LEU A 357 0.31 10.98 7.23
CA LEU A 357 1.52 10.41 6.62
C LEU A 357 1.86 11.04 5.27
N VAL A 358 0.88 11.36 4.44
CA VAL A 358 1.10 12.11 3.19
C VAL A 358 1.70 13.49 3.47
N SER A 359 1.23 14.20 4.50
CA SER A 359 1.79 15.52 4.89
C SER A 359 3.22 15.45 5.42
N LYS A 360 3.69 14.26 5.84
CA LYS A 360 5.10 14.03 6.18
C LYS A 360 5.97 13.83 4.96
N VAL A 361 5.39 13.66 3.77
CA VAL A 361 6.12 13.49 2.50
C VAL A 361 6.22 14.81 1.73
N ILE A 362 5.08 15.50 1.53
CA ILE A 362 4.95 16.62 0.58
C ILE A 362 4.45 17.93 1.19
#